data_AF-A0A1F7PWU3-F1
#
_entry.id   AF-A0A1F7PWU3-F1
#
_cell.length_a   1.000
_cell.length_b   1.000
_cell.length_c   1.000
_cell.angle_alpha   90.00
_cell.angle_beta   90.00
_cell.angle_gamma   90.00
#
_symmetry.space_group_name_H-M   'P 1'
#
loop_
_entity.id
_entity.type
_entity.pdbx_description
1 polymer ?
#
loop_
_entity_poly.entity_id
_entity_poly.type
_entity_poly.pdbx_seq_one_letter_code
_entity_poly.pdbx_strand_id
1 'polypeptide(L)'
;MAGDAPLLERLAQMPAVPAADATDLVERLEDIGTDPLLGPLFGVDDEGDAVVNPLVPTVLQQFQDTADLTCYAALLEGLTGIWNAAVRAAVVARLRAAGLPLDDMLLRLGALSPTLGFTAEKSEWAREWLADPFTQDALLVQQCVVRMLLALRTLAETRASELAGG
;
A
#
# COMPACT_ATOMS: atom_id res chain seq x y z
N MET A 1 -25.61 -2.33 -23.55
CA MET A 1 -24.93 -1.45 -22.58
C MET A 1 -24.35 -0.28 -23.35
N ALA A 2 -25.05 0.86 -23.37
CA ALA A 2 -24.42 2.15 -23.66
C ALA A 2 -23.94 2.65 -22.30
N GLY A 3 -22.75 2.34 -21.80
CA GLY A 3 -21.46 2.15 -22.44
C GLY A 3 -20.62 3.29 -21.91
N ASP A 4 -19.90 3.07 -20.81
CA ASP A 4 -19.17 4.11 -20.04
C ASP A 4 -18.07 4.82 -20.84
N ALA A 5 -17.93 4.55 -22.14
CA ALA A 5 -16.95 5.13 -23.03
C ALA A 5 -16.86 6.68 -22.94
N PRO A 6 -17.97 7.45 -22.92
CA PRO A 6 -17.88 8.90 -22.75
C PRO A 6 -17.36 9.35 -21.38
N LEU A 7 -17.50 8.53 -20.33
CA LEU A 7 -16.93 8.81 -19.01
C LEU A 7 -15.45 8.43 -18.97
N LEU A 8 -15.09 7.25 -19.47
CA LEU A 8 -13.71 6.77 -19.49
C LEU A 8 -12.80 7.67 -20.35
N GLU A 9 -13.30 8.15 -21.49
CA GLU A 9 -12.56 9.10 -22.34
C GLU A 9 -12.33 10.44 -21.64
N ARG A 10 -13.33 10.96 -20.91
CA ARG A 10 -13.16 12.17 -20.11
C ARG A 10 -12.14 11.96 -19.00
N LEU A 11 -12.27 10.87 -18.23
CA LEU A 11 -11.32 10.51 -17.16
C LEU A 11 -9.88 10.36 -17.69
N ALA A 12 -9.71 9.80 -18.89
CA ALA A 12 -8.40 9.65 -19.53
C ALA A 12 -7.77 10.97 -19.98
N GLN A 13 -8.57 12.03 -20.18
CA GLN A 13 -8.10 13.36 -20.55
C GLN A 13 -7.80 14.27 -19.35
N MET A 14 -8.21 13.87 -18.14
CA MET A 14 -8.00 14.66 -16.93
C MET A 14 -6.53 14.62 -16.49
N PRO A 15 -5.99 15.71 -15.92
CA PRO A 15 -4.60 15.78 -15.50
C PRO A 15 -4.29 14.73 -14.43
N ALA A 16 -3.06 14.23 -14.39
CA ALA A 16 -2.65 13.32 -13.32
C ALA A 16 -2.80 14.00 -11.95
N VAL A 17 -3.28 13.27 -10.95
CA VAL A 17 -3.41 13.78 -9.58
C VAL A 17 -2.10 13.50 -8.83
N PRO A 18 -1.38 14.53 -8.35
CA PRO A 18 -0.21 14.36 -7.50
C PRO A 18 -0.56 13.60 -6.21
N ALA A 19 0.31 12.68 -5.81
CA ALA A 19 0.12 11.97 -4.54
C ALA A 19 0.30 12.91 -3.33
N ALA A 20 1.10 13.97 -3.48
CA ALA A 20 1.34 14.97 -2.43
C ALA A 20 0.06 15.69 -1.98
N ASP A 21 -0.96 15.80 -2.85
CA ASP A 21 -2.26 16.41 -2.54
C ASP A 21 -3.02 15.65 -1.43
N ALA A 22 -2.60 14.43 -1.09
CA ALA A 22 -3.19 13.66 0.00
C ALA A 22 -3.01 14.34 1.37
N THR A 23 -1.93 15.10 1.58
CA THR A 23 -1.73 15.87 2.81
C THR A 23 -2.79 16.96 2.92
N ASP A 24 -2.97 17.75 1.86
CA ASP A 24 -3.97 18.83 1.81
C ASP A 24 -5.40 18.29 1.92
N LEU A 25 -5.66 17.07 1.43
CA LEU A 25 -6.95 16.40 1.65
C LEU A 25 -7.15 16.12 3.13
N VAL A 26 -6.19 15.44 3.78
CA VAL A 26 -6.29 15.04 5.19
C VAL A 26 -6.49 16.26 6.09
N GLU A 27 -5.79 17.37 5.81
CA GLU A 27 -5.92 18.62 6.58
C GLU A 27 -7.28 19.32 6.44
N ARG A 28 -7.98 19.12 5.31
CA ARG A 28 -9.27 19.78 5.03
C ARG A 28 -10.49 18.97 5.47
N LEU A 29 -10.35 17.68 5.76
CA LEU A 29 -11.46 16.84 6.19
C LEU A 29 -11.86 17.21 7.63
N GLU A 30 -12.99 17.91 7.77
CA GLU A 30 -13.49 18.41 9.07
C GLU A 30 -13.75 17.29 10.10
N ASP A 31 -14.09 16.08 9.65
CA ASP A 31 -14.31 14.91 10.50
C ASP A 31 -13.75 13.63 9.86
N ILE A 32 -12.42 13.56 9.80
CA ILE A 32 -11.72 12.44 9.16
C ILE A 32 -12.06 11.07 9.78
N GLY A 33 -12.43 11.04 11.07
CA GLY A 33 -12.86 9.81 11.75
C GLY A 33 -14.16 9.22 11.19
N THR A 34 -14.98 10.03 10.54
CA THR A 34 -16.21 9.59 9.85
C THR A 34 -15.99 9.27 8.37
N ASP A 35 -14.80 9.53 7.81
CA ASP A 35 -14.52 9.21 6.42
C ASP A 35 -14.60 7.68 6.21
N PRO A 36 -15.36 7.19 5.22
CA PRO A 36 -15.59 5.76 5.04
C PRO A 36 -14.32 4.97 4.63
N LEU A 37 -13.30 5.65 4.09
CA LEU A 37 -12.05 5.02 3.68
C LEU A 37 -10.92 5.31 4.66
N LEU A 38 -10.79 6.55 5.10
CA LEU A 38 -9.69 7.00 5.95
C LEU A 38 -10.02 6.89 7.43
N GLY A 39 -11.30 6.96 7.83
CA GLY A 39 -11.74 6.92 9.23
C GLY A 39 -11.13 5.78 10.05
N PRO A 40 -11.05 4.53 9.55
CA PRO A 40 -10.38 3.45 10.29
C PRO A 40 -8.88 3.68 10.61
N LEU A 41 -8.24 4.67 9.99
CA LEU A 41 -6.86 5.09 10.26
C LEU A 41 -6.75 6.21 11.29
N PHE A 42 -7.87 6.81 11.71
CA PHE A 42 -7.95 7.91 12.66
C PHE A 42 -8.95 7.55 13.75
N GLY A 43 -8.49 7.48 14.99
CA GLY A 43 -9.32 7.06 16.12
C GLY A 43 -9.18 8.00 17.30
N VAL A 44 -9.74 7.55 18.42
CA VAL A 44 -9.50 8.11 19.75
C VAL A 44 -8.96 7.00 20.63
N ASP A 45 -8.03 7.33 21.53
CA ASP A 45 -7.60 6.40 22.57
C ASP A 45 -8.56 6.37 23.77
N ASP A 46 -8.17 5.62 24.81
CA ASP A 46 -8.95 5.44 26.03
C ASP A 46 -9.14 6.75 26.82
N GLU A 47 -8.33 7.78 26.55
CA GLU A 47 -8.39 9.10 27.19
C GLU A 47 -9.23 10.10 26.37
N GLY A 48 -9.66 9.69 25.17
CA GLY A 48 -10.43 10.51 24.24
C GLY A 48 -9.54 11.38 23.34
N ASP A 49 -8.22 11.18 23.37
CA ASP A 49 -7.27 11.92 22.54
C ASP A 49 -7.22 11.33 21.12
N ALA A 50 -7.07 12.21 20.12
CA ALA A 50 -7.00 11.80 18.73
C ALA A 50 -5.71 10.99 18.46
N VAL A 51 -5.88 9.78 17.92
CA VAL A 51 -4.77 8.91 17.53
C VAL A 51 -4.82 8.64 16.05
N VAL A 52 -3.64 8.63 15.42
CA VAL A 52 -3.48 8.34 14.00
C VAL A 52 -2.70 7.03 13.84
N ASN A 53 -3.09 6.21 12.87
CA ASN A 53 -2.30 5.04 12.48
C ASN A 53 -0.85 5.49 12.20
N PRO A 54 0.16 4.85 12.83
CA PRO A 54 1.55 5.33 12.80
C PRO A 54 2.17 5.32 11.39
N LEU A 55 1.58 4.58 10.45
CA LEU A 55 2.02 4.55 9.06
C LEU A 55 1.52 5.75 8.24
N VAL A 56 0.46 6.44 8.65
CA VAL A 56 -0.11 7.56 7.90
C VAL A 56 0.90 8.70 7.74
N PRO A 57 1.56 9.22 8.79
CA PRO A 57 2.56 10.28 8.62
C PRO A 57 3.72 9.85 7.73
N THR A 58 4.16 8.59 7.87
CA THR A 58 5.26 8.03 7.07
C THR A 58 4.91 7.97 5.59
N VAL A 59 3.69 7.54 5.26
CA VAL A 59 3.24 7.44 3.86
C VAL A 59 3.00 8.83 3.26
N LEU A 60 2.42 9.77 4.02
CA LEU A 60 2.25 11.15 3.56
C LEU A 60 3.61 11.81 3.27
N GLN A 61 4.61 11.61 4.13
CA GLN A 61 5.96 12.10 3.88
C GLN A 61 6.55 11.48 2.60
N GLN A 62 6.38 10.17 2.36
CA GLN A 62 6.84 9.52 1.14
C GLN A 62 6.19 10.10 -0.13
N PHE A 63 4.92 10.47 -0.05
CA PHE A 63 4.22 11.15 -1.15
C PHE A 63 4.80 12.53 -1.43
N GLN A 64 5.17 13.28 -0.39
CA GLN A 64 5.81 14.59 -0.53
C GLN A 64 7.25 14.49 -1.04
N ASP A 65 8.00 13.48 -0.61
CA ASP A 65 9.40 13.29 -1.00
C ASP A 65 9.57 12.88 -2.48
N THR A 66 8.51 12.34 -3.09
CA THR A 66 8.53 11.85 -4.47
C THR A 66 7.73 12.77 -5.38
N ALA A 67 8.38 13.85 -5.86
CA ALA A 67 7.73 14.95 -6.58
C ALA A 67 6.85 14.52 -7.77
N ASP A 68 7.23 13.48 -8.51
CA ASP A 68 6.51 13.01 -9.70
C ASP A 68 5.52 11.87 -9.40
N LEU A 69 5.34 11.48 -8.13
CA LEU A 69 4.43 10.41 -7.76
C LEU A 69 2.98 10.86 -7.94
N THR A 70 2.21 10.07 -8.67
CA THR A 70 0.76 10.28 -8.87
C THR A 70 -0.05 9.35 -7.98
N CYS A 71 -1.29 9.71 -7.65
CA CYS A 71 -2.20 8.81 -6.93
C CYS A 71 -2.41 7.47 -7.67
N TYR A 72 -2.40 7.48 -9.01
CA TYR A 72 -2.48 6.26 -9.82
C TYR A 72 -1.26 5.36 -9.61
N ALA A 73 -0.05 5.93 -9.66
CA ALA A 73 1.17 5.19 -9.42
C ALA A 73 1.22 4.65 -7.98
N ALA A 74 0.86 5.47 -6.99
CA ALA A 74 0.80 5.05 -5.59
C ALA A 74 -0.20 3.90 -5.36
N LEU A 75 -1.36 3.93 -6.02
CA LEU A 75 -2.34 2.84 -5.97
C LEU A 75 -1.75 1.54 -6.55
N LEU A 76 -1.11 1.62 -7.71
CA LEU A 76 -0.47 0.47 -8.36
C LEU A 76 0.68 -0.09 -7.52
N GLU A 77 1.51 0.75 -6.92
CA GLU A 77 2.59 0.34 -6.02
C GLU A 77 2.06 -0.38 -4.78
N GLY A 78 1.00 0.15 -4.15
CA GLY A 78 0.35 -0.49 -3.02
C GLY A 78 -0.21 -1.87 -3.37
N LEU A 79 -0.98 -1.97 -4.46
CA LEU A 79 -1.54 -3.24 -4.95
C LEU A 79 -0.43 -4.25 -5.29
N THR A 80 0.63 -3.80 -5.95
CA THR A 80 1.78 -4.62 -6.31
C THR A 80 2.51 -5.14 -5.07
N GLY A 81 2.68 -4.29 -4.04
CA GLY A 81 3.29 -4.70 -2.77
C GLY A 81 2.50 -5.79 -2.05
N ILE A 82 1.18 -5.63 -1.95
CA ILE A 82 0.28 -6.63 -1.34
C ILE A 82 0.33 -7.96 -2.13
N TRP A 83 0.24 -7.88 -3.46
CA TRP A 83 0.34 -9.05 -4.34
C TRP A 83 1.65 -9.79 -4.13
N ASN A 84 2.78 -9.07 -4.11
CA ASN A 84 4.10 -9.67 -3.92
C ASN A 84 4.23 -10.37 -2.57
N ALA A 85 3.74 -9.76 -1.48
CA ALA A 85 3.72 -10.39 -0.16
C ALA A 85 2.89 -11.68 -0.15
N ALA A 86 1.70 -11.66 -0.76
CA ALA A 86 0.84 -12.83 -0.87
C ALA A 86 1.50 -13.97 -1.68
N VAL A 87 2.10 -13.66 -2.83
CA VAL A 87 2.80 -14.64 -3.67
C VAL A 87 3.97 -15.26 -2.92
N ARG A 88 4.77 -14.45 -2.21
CA ARG A 88 5.89 -14.95 -1.40
C ARG A 88 5.43 -15.93 -0.32
N ALA A 89 4.40 -15.56 0.45
CA ALA A 89 3.83 -16.43 1.47
C ALA A 89 3.34 -17.76 0.87
N ALA A 90 2.65 -17.72 -0.28
CA ALA A 90 2.18 -18.92 -0.97
C ALA A 90 3.31 -19.82 -1.48
N VAL A 91 4.38 -19.23 -2.03
CA VAL A 91 5.57 -19.99 -2.47
C VAL A 91 6.23 -20.69 -1.28
N VAL A 92 6.44 -19.98 -0.17
CA VAL A 92 7.02 -20.58 1.05
C VAL A 92 6.16 -21.71 1.58
N ALA A 93 4.84 -21.52 1.67
CA ALA A 93 3.91 -22.55 2.10
C ALA A 93 3.97 -23.81 1.22
N ARG A 94 4.05 -23.63 -0.11
CA ARG A 94 4.17 -24.73 -1.07
C ARG A 94 5.50 -25.48 -0.94
N LEU A 95 6.61 -24.77 -0.78
CA LEU A 95 7.93 -25.37 -0.62
C LEU A 95 8.02 -26.19 0.68
N ARG A 96 7.42 -25.68 1.77
CA ARG A 96 7.28 -26.43 3.03
C ARG A 96 6.46 -27.70 2.87
N ALA A 97 5.31 -27.61 2.20
CA ALA A 97 4.44 -28.76 1.95
C ALA A 97 5.12 -29.86 1.10
N ALA A 98 6.09 -29.48 0.28
CA ALA A 98 6.91 -30.42 -0.50
C ALA A 98 8.03 -31.11 0.33
N GLY A 99 8.14 -30.80 1.63
CA GLY A 99 9.14 -31.39 2.52
C GLY A 99 10.57 -30.93 2.26
N LEU A 100 10.74 -29.77 1.61
CA LEU A 100 12.06 -29.25 1.27
C LEU A 100 12.81 -28.81 2.54
N PRO A 101 14.09 -29.18 2.74
CA PRO A 101 14.90 -28.67 3.84
C PRO A 101 15.02 -27.14 3.81
N LEU A 102 15.18 -26.53 4.99
CA LEU A 102 15.17 -25.07 5.17
C LEU A 102 16.25 -24.36 4.33
N ASP A 103 17.48 -24.88 4.32
CA ASP A 103 18.58 -24.27 3.56
C ASP A 103 18.33 -24.39 2.03
N ASP A 104 17.75 -25.51 1.58
CA ASP A 104 17.36 -25.69 0.17
C ASP A 104 16.22 -24.75 -0.24
N MET A 105 15.30 -24.44 0.68
CA MET A 105 14.24 -23.45 0.47
C MET A 105 14.83 -22.06 0.28
N LEU A 106 15.79 -21.66 1.12
CA LEU A 106 16.48 -20.37 1.01
C LEU A 106 17.18 -20.22 -0.34
N LEU A 107 17.89 -21.26 -0.78
CA LEU A 107 18.55 -21.26 -2.10
C LEU A 107 17.55 -21.09 -3.25
N ARG A 108 16.42 -21.82 -3.22
CA ARG A 108 15.39 -21.69 -4.26
C ARG A 108 14.71 -20.33 -4.24
N LEU A 109 14.40 -19.80 -3.06
CA LEU A 109 13.74 -18.49 -2.94
C LEU A 109 14.66 -17.36 -3.37
N GLY A 110 15.95 -17.40 -3.03
CA GLY A 110 16.94 -16.43 -3.50
C GLY A 110 17.06 -16.43 -5.02
N ALA A 111 16.98 -17.59 -5.67
CA ALA A 111 16.95 -17.68 -7.14
C ALA A 111 15.65 -17.15 -7.77
N LEU A 112 14.50 -17.37 -7.11
CA LEU A 112 13.18 -16.95 -7.61
C LEU A 112 12.89 -15.47 -7.38
N SER A 113 13.44 -14.87 -6.32
CA SER A 113 13.25 -13.46 -5.99
C SER A 113 14.55 -12.89 -5.40
N PRO A 114 15.48 -12.44 -6.26
CA PRO A 114 16.75 -11.85 -5.83
C PRO A 114 16.57 -10.61 -4.92
N THR A 115 15.41 -9.96 -5.02
CA THR A 115 15.01 -8.78 -4.23
C THR A 115 14.63 -9.11 -2.78
N LEU A 116 14.57 -10.38 -2.40
CA LEU A 116 14.28 -10.79 -1.02
C LEU A 116 15.40 -10.49 -0.02
N GLY A 117 16.57 -10.07 -0.49
CA GLY A 117 17.64 -9.62 0.40
C GLY A 117 18.32 -10.72 1.22
N PHE A 118 17.95 -12.00 1.05
CA PHE A 118 18.58 -13.11 1.79
C PHE A 118 20.10 -13.17 1.69
N THR A 119 20.68 -12.65 0.61
CA THR A 119 22.13 -12.58 0.40
C THR A 119 22.80 -11.40 1.11
N ALA A 120 22.05 -10.35 1.45
CA ALA A 120 22.52 -9.17 2.16
C ALA A 120 22.31 -9.28 3.69
N GLU A 121 21.38 -10.15 4.12
CA GLU A 121 21.00 -10.34 5.51
C GLU A 121 21.73 -11.51 6.20
N LYS A 122 21.69 -11.54 7.54
CA LYS A 122 22.23 -12.67 8.32
C LYS A 122 21.40 -13.93 8.07
N SER A 123 22.06 -15.09 8.03
CA SER A 123 21.41 -16.39 7.81
C SER A 123 20.33 -16.71 8.85
N GLU A 124 20.44 -16.19 10.07
CA GLU A 124 19.44 -16.31 11.14
C GLU A 124 18.13 -15.58 10.80
N TRP A 125 18.22 -14.34 10.29
CA TRP A 125 17.06 -13.56 9.85
C TRP A 125 16.29 -14.29 8.74
N ALA A 126 17.00 -14.87 7.77
CA ALA A 126 16.37 -15.60 6.67
C ALA A 126 15.57 -16.82 7.16
N ARG A 127 16.02 -17.48 8.24
CA ARG A 127 15.31 -18.61 8.87
C ARG A 127 14.08 -18.14 9.65
N GLU A 128 14.19 -17.03 10.39
CA GLU A 128 13.06 -16.41 11.09
C GLU A 128 12.00 -15.91 10.10
N TRP A 129 12.42 -15.26 9.02
CA TRP A 129 11.52 -14.84 7.95
C TRP A 129 10.80 -16.03 7.34
N LEU A 130 11.53 -17.12 7.06
CA LEU A 130 10.93 -18.35 6.57
C LEU A 130 9.95 -18.97 7.56
N ALA A 131 10.12 -18.79 8.88
CA ALA A 131 9.24 -19.32 9.92
C ALA A 131 7.81 -18.83 9.73
N ASP A 132 7.63 -17.53 9.47
CA ASP A 132 6.35 -16.89 9.23
C ASP A 132 6.46 -15.67 8.28
N PRO A 133 6.55 -15.91 6.96
CA PRO A 133 6.76 -14.85 5.98
C PRO A 133 5.63 -13.83 5.93
N PHE A 134 4.40 -14.25 6.23
CA PHE A 134 3.24 -13.37 6.16
C PHE A 134 3.25 -12.39 7.33
N THR A 135 3.55 -12.85 8.54
CA THR A 135 3.72 -11.97 9.70
C THR A 135 4.90 -11.02 9.52
N GLN A 136 5.95 -11.47 8.84
CA GLN A 136 7.14 -10.65 8.58
C GLN A 136 6.90 -9.58 7.51
N ASP A 137 6.04 -9.87 6.53
CA ASP A 137 5.57 -8.90 5.54
C ASP A 137 4.37 -8.07 6.04
N ALA A 138 3.85 -8.30 7.26
CA ALA A 138 2.62 -7.67 7.74
C ALA A 138 2.71 -6.12 7.77
N LEU A 139 3.85 -5.58 8.23
CA LEU A 139 4.07 -4.14 8.27
C LEU A 139 4.12 -3.53 6.85
N LEU A 140 4.77 -4.23 5.91
CA LEU A 140 4.79 -3.83 4.50
C LEU A 140 3.38 -3.81 3.92
N VAL A 141 2.58 -4.86 4.18
CA VAL A 141 1.19 -4.95 3.72
C VAL A 141 0.36 -3.81 4.30
N GLN A 142 0.49 -3.51 5.59
CA GLN A 142 -0.19 -2.39 6.22
C GLN A 142 0.20 -1.05 5.57
N GLN A 143 1.48 -0.82 5.30
CA GLN A 143 1.95 0.40 4.62
C GLN A 143 1.37 0.50 3.21
N CYS A 144 1.34 -0.61 2.46
CA CYS A 144 0.71 -0.67 1.14
C CYS A 144 -0.79 -0.36 1.20
N VAL A 145 -1.51 -0.86 2.20
CA VAL A 145 -2.94 -0.55 2.40
C VAL A 145 -3.13 0.93 2.69
N VAL A 146 -2.37 1.52 3.62
CA VAL A 146 -2.45 2.97 3.92
C VAL A 146 -2.16 3.81 2.67
N ARG A 147 -1.11 3.48 1.91
CA ARG A 147 -0.79 4.11 0.62
C ARG A 147 -1.98 4.06 -0.34
N MET A 148 -2.59 2.88 -0.51
CA MET A 148 -3.74 2.73 -1.40
C MET A 148 -4.94 3.56 -0.97
N LEU A 149 -5.28 3.55 0.33
CA LEU A 149 -6.44 4.27 0.85
C LEU A 149 -6.29 5.79 0.68
N LEU A 150 -5.13 6.33 1.03
CA LEU A 150 -4.81 7.76 0.83
C LEU A 150 -4.86 8.14 -0.65
N ALA A 151 -4.21 7.37 -1.52
CA ALA A 151 -4.20 7.64 -2.95
C ALA A 151 -5.60 7.53 -3.57
N LEU A 152 -6.39 6.54 -3.19
CA LEU A 152 -7.74 6.33 -3.69
C LEU A 152 -8.68 7.45 -3.26
N ARG A 153 -8.65 7.85 -1.98
CA ARG A 153 -9.50 8.92 -1.48
C ARG A 153 -9.15 10.27 -2.11
N THR A 154 -7.86 10.57 -2.23
CA THR A 154 -7.34 11.79 -2.90
C THR A 154 -7.79 11.84 -4.35
N LEU A 155 -7.58 10.74 -5.10
CA LEU A 155 -8.03 10.66 -6.48
C LEU A 155 -9.54 10.86 -6.60
N ALA A 156 -10.33 10.21 -5.75
CA ALA A 156 -11.79 10.33 -5.78
C ALA A 156 -12.25 11.77 -5.52
N GLU A 157 -11.68 12.45 -4.53
CA GLU A 157 -12.04 13.83 -4.19
C GLU A 157 -11.67 14.80 -5.30
N THR A 158 -10.44 14.72 -5.83
CA THR A 158 -9.99 15.59 -6.93
C THR A 158 -10.86 15.41 -8.16
N ARG A 159 -11.16 14.16 -8.54
CA ARG A 159 -12.03 13.88 -9.70
C ARG A 159 -13.47 14.34 -9.48
N ALA A 160 -14.00 14.20 -8.26
CA ALA A 160 -15.33 14.70 -7.94
C ALA A 160 -15.41 16.22 -8.10
N SER A 161 -14.40 16.95 -7.61
CA SER A 161 -14.33 18.41 -7.73
C SER A 161 -14.24 18.87 -9.20
N GLU A 162 -13.37 18.24 -10.00
CA GLU A 162 -13.23 18.56 -11.43
C GLU A 162 -14.50 18.25 -12.23
N LEU A 163 -15.21 17.16 -11.92
CA LEU A 163 -16.46 16.78 -12.59
C LEU A 163 -17.66 17.63 -12.15
N ALA A 164 -17.64 18.18 -10.93
CA ALA A 164 -18.65 19.11 -10.43
C ALA A 164 -18.51 20.53 -11.01
N GLY A 165 -17.46 20.79 -11.80
CA GLY A 165 -17.21 22.08 -12.44
C GLY A 165 -16.57 23.11 -11.51
N GLY A 166 -15.54 22.69 -10.76
CA GLY A 166 -14.68 23.60 -10.00
C GLY A 166 -14.23 24.84 -10.76
#